data_AF-A0A497NXZ2-F1
#
_entry.id   AF-A0A497NXZ2-F1
#
_cell.length_a   1.000
_cell.length_b   1.000
_cell.length_c   1.000
_cell.angle_alpha   90.00
_cell.angle_beta   90.00
_cell.angle_gamma   90.00
#
_symmetry.space_group_name_H-M   'P 1'
#
loop_
_entity.id
_entity.type
_entity.pdbx_description
1 polymer ?
#
loop_
_entity_poly.entity_id
_entity_poly.type
_entity_poly.pdbx_seq_one_letter_code
_entity_poly.pdbx_strand_id
1 'polypeptide(L)'
;MERRGGKVFSHFGSIEKLKQVYNVKLGWELSIKRAPRGMCVSVIVAHHYLLSTSLMLVERLWRKLEEHARIVSYRMESNICGQRWWWTVTNPVHAIQVLASFVGVTCSDAEARLTWIGL
;
A
#
# COMPACT_ATOMS: atom_id res chain seq x y z
N MET A 1 21.52 20.16 -21.17
CA MET A 1 22.14 19.67 -19.92
C MET A 1 21.76 20.65 -18.82
N GLU A 2 21.10 20.36 -17.71
CA GLU A 2 20.57 19.15 -17.06
C GLU A 2 19.20 19.56 -16.48
N ARG A 3 18.12 18.82 -16.74
CA ARG A 3 16.88 18.95 -15.96
C ARG A 3 16.98 17.96 -14.80
N ARG A 4 17.51 18.39 -13.65
CA ARG A 4 17.35 17.63 -12.40
C ARG A 4 15.90 17.77 -11.95
N GLY A 5 15.05 16.88 -12.47
CA GLY A 5 13.71 16.65 -11.93
C GLY A 5 13.85 16.08 -10.53
N GLY A 6 14.00 16.96 -9.54
CA GLY A 6 13.96 16.59 -8.13
C GLY A 6 12.61 15.94 -7.86
N LYS A 7 12.60 14.62 -7.69
CA LYS A 7 11.45 13.92 -7.10
C LYS A 7 11.24 14.51 -5.72
N VAL A 8 10.22 15.35 -5.59
CA VAL A 8 9.76 15.83 -4.28
C VAL A 8 9.16 14.62 -3.59
N PHE A 9 9.98 13.95 -2.77
CA PHE A 9 9.50 12.90 -1.89
C PHE A 9 8.76 13.56 -0.73
N SER A 10 7.47 13.24 -0.59
CA SER A 10 6.75 13.63 0.61
C SER A 10 7.14 12.69 1.76
N HIS A 11 7.37 13.26 2.94
CA HIS A 11 7.60 12.48 4.16
C HIS A 11 6.32 11.78 4.63
N PHE A 12 6.51 10.57 5.17
CA PHE A 12 5.48 9.74 5.75
C PHE A 12 4.96 10.34 7.06
N GLY A 13 3.74 10.88 7.02
CA GLY A 13 3.13 11.53 8.20
C GLY A 13 2.24 10.61 9.03
N SER A 14 1.40 9.80 8.37
CA SER A 14 0.46 8.88 9.02
C SER A 14 -0.16 7.91 8.01
N ILE A 15 -0.84 6.88 8.52
CA ILE A 15 -1.62 5.94 7.70
C ILE A 15 -2.75 6.64 6.96
N GLU A 16 -3.44 7.60 7.58
CA GLU A 16 -4.51 8.35 6.92
C GLU A 16 -3.99 9.17 5.73
N LYS A 17 -2.83 9.81 5.89
CA LYS A 17 -2.18 10.49 4.77
C LYS A 17 -1.78 9.51 3.67
N LEU A 18 -1.28 8.32 4.03
CA LEU A 18 -0.94 7.28 3.06
C LEU A 18 -2.20 6.82 2.29
N LYS A 19 -3.32 6.57 2.97
CA LYS A 19 -4.60 6.22 2.33
C LYS A 19 -5.05 7.30 1.34
N GLN A 20 -4.95 8.57 1.75
CA GLN A 20 -5.28 9.70 0.87
C GLN A 20 -4.39 9.74 -0.37
N VAL A 21 -3.08 9.50 -0.24
CA VAL A 21 -2.16 9.46 -1.38
C VAL A 21 -2.49 8.31 -2.34
N TYR A 22 -2.86 7.13 -1.84
CA TYR A 22 -3.32 6.02 -2.67
C TYR A 22 -4.59 6.37 -3.45
N ASN A 23 -5.56 7.00 -2.79
CA ASN A 23 -6.80 7.42 -3.43
C ASN A 23 -6.53 8.47 -4.53
N VAL A 24 -5.74 9.51 -4.23
CA VAL A 24 -5.45 10.59 -5.18
C VAL A 24 -4.57 10.13 -6.35
N LYS A 25 -3.53 9.32 -6.10
CA LYS A 25 -2.57 8.92 -7.15
C LYS A 25 -3.05 7.74 -7.98
N LEU A 26 -3.76 6.80 -7.38
CA LEU A 26 -4.09 5.51 -8.00
C LEU A 26 -5.60 5.27 -8.11
N GLY A 27 -6.44 6.10 -7.47
CA GLY A 27 -7.87 5.84 -7.37
C GLY A 27 -8.21 4.67 -6.44
N TRP A 28 -7.29 4.26 -5.55
CA TRP A 28 -7.45 3.08 -4.71
C TRP A 28 -7.86 3.45 -3.29
N GLU A 29 -8.82 2.73 -2.74
CA GLU A 29 -9.11 2.80 -1.32
C GLU A 29 -8.22 1.81 -0.56
N LEU A 30 -7.26 2.33 0.20
CA LEU A 30 -6.36 1.54 1.03
C LEU A 30 -6.93 1.36 2.43
N SER A 31 -6.87 0.13 2.94
CA SER A 31 -7.16 -0.19 4.34
C SER A 31 -6.02 -0.99 4.94
N ILE A 32 -5.62 -0.62 6.16
CA ILE A 32 -4.56 -1.27 6.92
C ILE A 32 -5.11 -1.53 8.31
N LYS A 33 -5.00 -2.77 8.78
CA LYS A 33 -5.52 -3.21 10.08
C LYS A 33 -4.57 -4.20 10.74
N ARG A 34 -4.63 -4.32 12.07
CA ARG A 34 -3.97 -5.41 12.78
C ARG A 34 -4.63 -6.75 12.42
N ALA A 35 -3.82 -7.79 12.33
CA ALA A 35 -4.26 -9.17 12.17
C ALA A 35 -3.52 -10.06 13.19
N PRO A 36 -4.08 -11.22 13.59
CA PRO A 36 -3.44 -12.11 14.57
C PRO A 36 -2.00 -12.53 14.21
N ARG A 37 -1.66 -12.55 12.92
CA ARG A 37 -0.34 -12.95 12.40
C ARG A 37 0.48 -11.80 11.82
N GLY A 38 0.12 -10.55 12.13
CA GLY A 38 0.84 -9.36 11.65
C GLY A 38 -0.12 -8.28 11.18
N MET A 39 -0.02 -7.89 9.92
CA MET A 39 -0.79 -6.78 9.36
C MET A 39 -1.64 -7.25 8.18
N CYS A 40 -2.86 -6.76 8.14
CA CYS A 40 -3.75 -6.93 7.01
C CYS A 40 -3.74 -5.66 6.16
N VAL A 41 -3.44 -5.82 4.87
CA VAL A 41 -3.50 -4.77 3.86
C VAL A 41 -4.61 -5.13 2.89
N SER A 42 -5.49 -4.18 2.59
CA SER A 42 -6.43 -4.37 1.49
C SER A 42 -6.53 -3.12 0.64
N VAL A 43 -6.69 -3.31 -0.67
CA VAL A 43 -6.96 -2.24 -1.62
C VAL A 43 -8.26 -2.54 -2.36
N ILE A 44 -9.11 -1.52 -2.51
CA ILE A 44 -10.29 -1.58 -3.36
C ILE A 44 -10.03 -0.70 -4.58
N VAL A 45 -10.21 -1.27 -5.77
CA VAL A 45 -10.19 -0.55 -7.04
C VAL A 45 -11.61 -0.52 -7.56
N ALA A 46 -12.19 0.68 -7.70
CA ALA A 46 -13.55 0.82 -8.17
C ALA A 46 -13.68 0.41 -9.65
N HIS A 47 -14.84 -0.11 -10.07
CA HIS A 47 -15.06 -0.63 -11.43
C HIS A 47 -14.73 0.37 -12.54
N HIS A 48 -14.99 1.66 -12.33
CA HIS A 48 -14.69 2.72 -13.30
C HIS A 48 -13.19 3.04 -13.43
N TYR A 49 -12.34 2.54 -12.52
CA TYR A 49 -10.87 2.60 -12.56
C TYR A 49 -10.22 1.25 -12.85
N LEU A 50 -11.01 0.21 -13.11
CA LEU A 50 -10.56 -1.17 -13.27
C LEU A 50 -10.03 -1.40 -14.69
N LEU A 51 -8.97 -0.67 -15.01
CA LEU A 51 -8.20 -0.77 -16.23
C LEU A 51 -7.11 -1.84 -16.05
N SER A 52 -6.59 -2.39 -17.16
CA SER A 52 -5.46 -3.33 -17.16
C SER A 52 -4.26 -2.81 -16.37
N THR A 53 -3.98 -1.51 -16.44
CA THR A 53 -2.93 -0.85 -15.66
C THR A 53 -3.13 -0.98 -14.16
N SER A 54 -4.36 -0.85 -13.65
CA SER A 54 -4.66 -0.98 -12.22
C SER A 54 -4.38 -2.40 -11.74
N LEU A 55 -4.77 -3.42 -12.53
CA LEU A 55 -4.46 -4.82 -12.22
C LEU A 55 -2.95 -5.08 -12.17
N MET A 56 -2.20 -4.59 -13.17
CA MET A 56 -0.73 -4.71 -13.17
C MET A 56 -0.09 -4.04 -11.96
N LEU A 57 -0.61 -2.89 -11.52
CA LEU A 57 -0.12 -2.19 -10.35
C LEU A 57 -0.43 -2.96 -9.06
N VAL A 58 -1.63 -3.56 -8.93
CA VAL A 58 -1.99 -4.39 -7.77
C VAL A 58 -1.07 -5.60 -7.69
N GLU A 59 -0.81 -6.28 -8.81
CA GLU A 59 0.15 -7.39 -8.87
C GLU A 59 1.58 -6.96 -8.53
N ARG A 60 1.98 -5.75 -8.94
CA ARG A 60 3.29 -5.19 -8.59
C ARG A 60 3.39 -4.89 -7.10
N LEU A 61 2.34 -4.34 -6.49
CA LEU A 61 2.29 -4.11 -5.05
C LEU A 61 2.34 -5.45 -4.30
N TRP A 62 1.56 -6.43 -4.74
CA TRP A 62 1.58 -7.78 -4.18
C TRP A 62 3.00 -8.36 -4.18
N ARG A 63 3.69 -8.36 -5.34
CA ARG A 63 5.06 -8.88 -5.43
C ARG A 63 6.03 -8.20 -4.46
N LYS A 64 5.95 -6.87 -4.30
CA LYS A 64 6.79 -6.15 -3.34
C LYS A 64 6.48 -6.50 -1.88
N LEU A 65 5.20 -6.67 -1.55
CA LEU A 65 4.79 -7.10 -0.22
C LEU A 65 5.27 -8.53 0.06
N GLU A 66 5.22 -9.41 -0.92
CA GLU A 66 5.74 -10.77 -0.79
C GLU A 66 7.24 -10.78 -0.55
N GLU A 67 7.99 -10.03 -1.36
CA GLU A 67 9.46 -9.95 -1.29
C GLU A 67 9.95 -9.38 0.05
N HIS A 68 9.32 -8.33 0.55
CA HIS A 68 9.85 -7.58 1.70
C HIS A 68 9.10 -7.79 3.02
N ALA A 69 7.84 -8.23 2.98
CA ALA A 69 7.00 -8.34 4.16
C ALA A 69 6.40 -9.73 4.41
N ARG A 70 6.59 -10.66 3.47
CA ARG A 70 6.19 -12.07 3.51
C ARG A 70 4.69 -12.26 3.76
N ILE A 71 3.95 -12.63 2.70
CA ILE A 71 2.51 -12.86 2.78
C ILE A 71 2.24 -14.28 3.29
N VAL A 72 1.26 -14.39 4.17
CA VAL A 72 0.78 -15.67 4.71
C VAL A 72 -0.62 -16.02 4.24
N SER A 73 -1.36 -15.04 3.73
CA SER A 73 -2.65 -15.27 3.07
C SER A 73 -2.96 -14.15 2.11
N TYR A 74 -3.64 -14.49 1.01
CA TYR A 74 -4.18 -13.52 0.08
C TYR A 74 -5.62 -13.90 -0.30
N ARG A 75 -6.42 -12.91 -0.65
CA ARG A 75 -7.77 -13.12 -1.19
C ARG A 75 -8.11 -12.00 -2.17
N MET A 76 -8.85 -12.35 -3.21
CA MET A 76 -9.49 -11.38 -4.10
C MET A 76 -11.01 -11.57 -4.02
N GLU A 77 -11.74 -10.47 -3.87
CA GLU A 77 -13.19 -10.44 -3.79
C GLU A 77 -13.72 -9.40 -4.78
N SER A 78 -14.68 -9.80 -5.61
CA SER A 78 -15.46 -8.87 -6.42
C SER A 78 -16.69 -8.43 -5.63
N ASN A 79 -16.96 -7.13 -5.59
CA ASN A 79 -18.16 -6.58 -4.99
C ASN A 79 -18.80 -5.51 -5.90
N ILE A 80 -19.92 -4.95 -5.44
CA ILE A 80 -20.70 -3.96 -6.21
C ILE A 80 -19.88 -2.67 -6.42
N CYS A 81 -18.97 -2.35 -5.51
CA CYS A 81 -18.14 -1.15 -5.56
C CYS A 81 -16.87 -1.31 -6.42
N GLY A 82 -16.41 -2.54 -6.66
CA GLY A 82 -15.15 -2.79 -7.37
C GLY A 82 -14.58 -4.18 -7.10
N GLN A 83 -13.28 -4.33 -7.33
CA GLN A 83 -12.52 -5.49 -6.87
C GLN A 83 -11.67 -5.11 -5.67
N ARG A 84 -11.61 -6.03 -4.71
CA ARG A 84 -10.85 -5.89 -3.48
C ARG A 84 -9.80 -6.98 -3.40
N TRP A 85 -8.56 -6.57 -3.20
CA TRP A 85 -7.46 -7.47 -2.88
C TRP A 85 -7.10 -7.33 -1.41
N TRP A 86 -6.83 -8.46 -0.79
CA TRP A 86 -6.45 -8.59 0.61
C TRP A 86 -5.16 -9.39 0.73
N TRP A 87 -4.25 -8.92 1.56
CA TRP A 87 -3.01 -9.61 1.90
C TRP A 87 -2.77 -9.52 3.41
N THR A 88 -2.47 -10.66 4.04
CA THR A 88 -1.93 -10.69 5.40
C THR A 88 -0.43 -10.89 5.33
N VAL A 89 0.32 -9.95 5.89
CA VAL A 89 1.78 -9.95 5.93
C VAL A 89 2.28 -10.14 7.35
N THR A 90 3.44 -10.78 7.49
CA THR A 90 4.04 -11.11 8.80
C THR A 90 4.99 -10.04 9.33
N ASN A 91 5.47 -9.14 8.46
CA ASN A 91 6.33 -8.03 8.85
C ASN A 91 5.65 -6.67 8.58
N PRO A 92 4.91 -6.12 9.57
CA PRO A 92 4.17 -4.87 9.43
C PRO A 92 5.05 -3.66 9.09
N VAL A 93 6.25 -3.58 9.68
CA VAL A 93 7.16 -2.44 9.50
C VAL A 93 7.60 -2.36 8.03
N HIS A 94 8.08 -3.47 7.47
CA HIS A 94 8.48 -3.50 6.07
C HIS A 94 7.30 -3.31 5.13
N ALA A 95 6.12 -3.82 5.46
CA ALA A 95 4.93 -3.60 4.65
C ALA A 95 4.52 -2.11 4.61
N ILE A 96 4.60 -1.38 5.73
CA ILE A 96 4.37 0.06 5.74
C ILE A 96 5.37 0.79 4.84
N GLN A 97 6.65 0.43 4.89
CA GLN A 97 7.69 1.00 4.03
C GLN A 97 7.44 0.70 2.55
N VAL A 98 7.03 -0.54 2.22
CA VAL A 98 6.64 -0.92 0.85
C VAL A 98 5.47 -0.07 0.39
N LEU A 99 4.41 0.07 1.19
CA LEU A 99 3.23 0.86 0.83
C LEU A 99 3.58 2.34 0.61
N ALA A 100 4.39 2.93 1.48
CA ALA A 100 4.87 4.31 1.31
C ALA A 100 5.69 4.47 0.03
N SER A 101 6.71 3.62 -0.17
CA SER A 101 7.59 3.70 -1.33
C SER A 101 6.86 3.43 -2.66
N PHE A 102 5.83 2.59 -2.64
CA PHE A 102 5.02 2.28 -3.82
C PHE A 102 4.35 3.52 -4.42
N VAL A 103 3.93 4.47 -3.57
CA VAL A 103 3.36 5.76 -3.98
C VAL A 103 4.36 6.92 -3.94
N GLY A 104 5.66 6.63 -3.79
CA GLY A 104 6.73 7.61 -3.80
C GLY A 104 6.83 8.46 -2.53
N VAL A 105 6.41 7.93 -1.39
CA VAL A 105 6.56 8.52 -0.06
C VAL A 105 7.75 7.87 0.63
N THR A 106 8.61 8.66 1.28
CA THR A 106 9.72 8.13 2.09
C THR A 106 9.23 7.81 3.49
N CYS A 107 9.51 6.60 3.98
CA CYS A 107 9.17 6.14 5.32
C CYS A 107 10.39 5.44 5.93
N SER A 108 10.93 6.01 6.99
CA SER A 108 12.01 5.42 7.78
C SER A 108 11.51 4.23 8.61
N ASP A 109 12.43 3.40 9.08
CA ASP A 109 12.11 2.29 9.99
C ASP A 109 11.44 2.78 11.28
N ALA A 110 11.93 3.89 11.86
CA ALA A 110 11.34 4.49 13.05
C ALA A 110 9.90 4.96 12.82
N GLU A 111 9.64 5.67 11.71
CA GLU A 111 8.28 6.11 11.34
C GLU A 111 7.34 4.93 11.12
N ALA A 112 7.80 3.89 10.42
CA ALA A 112 7.03 2.67 10.20
C ALA A 112 6.69 1.94 11.50
N ARG A 113 7.65 1.84 12.44
CA ARG A 113 7.43 1.25 13.77
C ARG A 113 6.42 2.04 14.60
N LEU A 114 6.61 3.36 14.71
CA LEU A 114 5.69 4.22 15.46
C LEU A 114 4.28 4.15 14.89
N THR A 115 4.18 4.10 13.57
CA THR A 115 2.90 3.98 12.88
C THR A 115 2.23 2.64 13.13
N TRP A 116 3.00 1.55 13.10
CA TRP A 116 2.47 0.24 13.46
C TRP A 116 2.00 0.18 14.92
N ILE A 117 2.77 0.78 15.85
CA ILE A 117 2.42 0.84 17.27
C ILE A 117 1.12 1.64 17.49
N GLY A 118 0.95 2.75 16.77
CA GLY A 118 -0.22 3.62 16.86
C GLY A 118 -1.45 3.16 16.09
N LEU A 119 -1.36 2.04 15.34
CA LEU A 119 -2.48 1.42 14.61
C LEU A 119 -3.37 0.59 15.54
#